data_AF-A0AA38GH87-F1
#
_entry.id   AF-A0AA38GH87-F1
#
_cell.length_a   1.000
_cell.length_b   1.000
_cell.length_c   1.000
_cell.angle_alpha   90.00
_cell.angle_beta   90.00
_cell.angle_gamma   90.00
#
_symmetry.space_group_name_H-M   'P 1'
#
loop_
_entity.id
_entity.type
_entity.pdbx_description
1 polymer ?
#
loop_
_entity_poly.entity_id
_entity_poly.type
_entity_poly.pdbx_seq_one_letter_code
_entity_poly.pdbx_strand_id
1 'polypeptide(L)'
;AMKVENVMKLKEEFDYKSLCRRLEVQVETLVAENERQAKALLDSEEGREREVREAEDRATKAENKLASALESMAAEKLSYQKEYMELLQELEDRQQQQQQQRIGMEIESKKEDCLREGPVNEASEELAQVKWLLQKEIQIRECAEEELNSLKQQNIPNCSAEMVENGEILKLGKMLGDEVKQRSKLEDEIKSLKHQLLQLSFEADETRRVLDRGSSGRNSAGSDTPINTLKTLQVRDSANGQKATIAKLFEQVGLQKILSLLESDDVDVRVHAVKVVANLAAEEANQEKIVEAGGLHSLLMLLRSSEDETIRRVAAGAIANLAMNETNQELIMTQGGISLLSRTADEAEDPQTLRMVAGAIANLCGNDKLQLKLRDEGGIRALLGMVRCGHPDVLAQVARGIANFAKCESRASTQGMKTGRSLLIDDGTLPWIVQNANNEASPIRRHIELALCHLAQHEINAKDLIAGGALLELVRISRDCSREDIRNLAYRTLVSSPIFQTELRRLHMAC
;
A
#
# COMPACT_ATOMS: atom_id res chain seq x y z
N ALA A 1 -55.66 -63.31 -9.58
CA ALA A 1 -55.34 -62.03 -10.22
C ALA A 1 -55.69 -60.85 -9.32
N MET A 2 -56.98 -60.47 -9.14
CA MET A 2 -57.39 -59.28 -8.36
C MET A 2 -56.83 -59.16 -6.94
N LYS A 3 -56.74 -60.25 -6.16
CA LYS A 3 -56.17 -60.20 -4.79
C LYS A 3 -54.68 -59.84 -4.79
N VAL A 4 -53.92 -60.25 -5.80
CA VAL A 4 -52.48 -59.96 -5.90
C VAL A 4 -52.27 -58.50 -6.33
N GLU A 5 -53.10 -58.02 -7.25
CA GLU A 5 -53.07 -56.62 -7.71
C GLU A 5 -53.43 -55.64 -6.57
N ASN A 6 -54.44 -55.96 -5.76
CA ASN A 6 -54.80 -55.13 -4.60
C ASN A 6 -53.71 -55.13 -3.52
N VAL A 7 -53.02 -56.24 -3.31
CA VAL A 7 -51.89 -56.32 -2.36
C VAL A 7 -50.68 -55.53 -2.87
N MET A 8 -50.41 -55.54 -4.18
CA MET A 8 -49.36 -54.69 -4.78
C MET A 8 -49.67 -53.20 -4.63
N LYS A 9 -50.91 -52.77 -4.95
CA LYS A 9 -51.31 -51.36 -4.79
C LYS A 9 -51.24 -50.88 -3.34
N LEU A 10 -51.67 -51.71 -2.39
CA LEU A 10 -51.55 -51.40 -0.95
C LEU A 10 -50.09 -51.28 -0.49
N LYS A 11 -49.20 -52.10 -1.05
CA LYS A 11 -47.77 -52.05 -0.76
C LYS A 11 -47.13 -50.78 -1.34
N GLU A 12 -47.46 -50.42 -2.58
CA GLU A 12 -47.02 -49.18 -3.21
C GLU A 12 -47.51 -47.94 -2.46
N GLU A 13 -48.76 -47.92 -2.01
CA GLU A 13 -49.30 -46.82 -1.17
C GLU A 13 -48.60 -46.72 0.18
N PHE A 14 -48.25 -47.86 0.81
CA PHE A 14 -47.53 -47.88 2.07
C PHE A 14 -46.08 -47.39 1.90
N ASP A 15 -45.42 -47.82 0.83
CA ASP A 15 -44.06 -47.41 0.49
C ASP A 15 -44.00 -45.91 0.15
N TYR A 16 -45.02 -45.38 -0.54
CA TYR A 16 -45.16 -43.95 -0.82
C TYR A 16 -45.40 -43.13 0.47
N LYS A 17 -46.29 -43.57 1.36
CA LYS A 17 -46.53 -42.91 2.66
C LYS A 17 -45.27 -42.93 3.55
N SER A 18 -44.51 -44.03 3.52
CA SER A 18 -43.23 -44.13 4.24
C SER A 18 -42.17 -43.19 3.66
N LEU A 19 -42.13 -43.05 2.34
CA LEU A 19 -41.25 -42.10 1.66
C LEU A 19 -41.62 -40.64 1.99
N CYS A 20 -42.91 -40.28 1.93
CA CYS A 20 -43.38 -38.94 2.29
C CYS A 20 -42.99 -38.57 3.73
N ARG A 21 -43.19 -39.46 4.71
CA ARG A 21 -42.78 -39.21 6.10
C ARG A 21 -41.27 -39.01 6.24
N ARG A 22 -40.46 -39.75 5.49
CA ARG A 22 -38.99 -39.56 5.49
C ARG A 22 -38.59 -38.21 4.88
N LEU A 23 -39.26 -37.80 3.82
CA LEU A 23 -39.03 -36.49 3.19
C LEU A 23 -39.48 -35.35 4.11
N GLU A 24 -40.62 -35.47 4.79
CA GLU A 24 -41.09 -34.50 5.79
C GLU A 24 -40.06 -34.31 6.92
N VAL A 25 -39.55 -35.40 7.50
CA VAL A 25 -38.49 -35.33 8.53
C VAL A 25 -37.19 -34.70 7.99
N GLN A 26 -36.82 -34.99 6.74
CA GLN A 26 -35.65 -34.36 6.12
C GLN A 26 -35.86 -32.86 5.90
N VAL A 27 -37.04 -32.44 5.45
CA VAL A 27 -37.38 -31.02 5.28
C VAL A 27 -37.35 -30.31 6.63
N GLU A 28 -37.97 -30.88 7.68
CA GLU A 28 -37.92 -30.30 9.03
C GLU A 28 -36.48 -30.16 9.56
N THR A 29 -35.63 -31.16 9.29
CA THR A 29 -34.21 -31.12 9.68
C THR A 29 -33.47 -30.00 8.94
N LEU A 30 -33.67 -29.87 7.63
CA LEU A 30 -33.06 -28.82 6.81
C LEU A 30 -33.57 -27.42 7.16
N VAL A 31 -34.85 -27.29 7.53
CA VAL A 31 -35.41 -26.02 8.01
C VAL A 31 -34.76 -25.62 9.33
N ALA A 32 -34.65 -26.55 10.29
CA ALA A 32 -34.01 -26.29 11.57
C ALA A 32 -32.51 -25.96 11.42
N GLU A 33 -31.81 -26.59 10.46
CA GLU A 33 -30.40 -26.28 10.17
C GLU A 33 -30.24 -24.89 9.52
N ASN A 34 -31.11 -24.53 8.57
CA ASN A 34 -31.12 -23.18 7.98
C ASN A 34 -31.41 -22.10 9.03
N GLU A 35 -32.38 -22.32 9.92
CA GLU A 35 -32.67 -21.37 11.01
C GLU A 35 -31.48 -21.19 11.96
N ARG A 36 -30.76 -22.27 12.27
CA ARG A 36 -29.52 -22.19 13.08
C ARG A 36 -28.42 -21.42 12.36
N GLN A 37 -28.23 -21.66 11.06
CA GLN A 37 -27.24 -20.94 10.25
C GLN A 37 -27.59 -19.45 10.13
N ALA A 38 -28.87 -19.12 9.89
CA ALA A 38 -29.35 -17.75 9.86
C ALA A 38 -29.11 -17.01 11.18
N LYS A 39 -29.38 -17.68 12.32
CA LYS A 39 -29.08 -17.12 13.64
C LYS A 39 -27.58 -16.89 13.87
N ALA A 40 -26.74 -17.85 13.48
CA ALA A 40 -25.29 -17.71 13.62
C ALA A 40 -24.72 -16.57 12.75
N LEU A 41 -25.29 -16.34 11.56
CA LEU A 41 -24.94 -15.21 10.71
C LEU A 41 -25.34 -13.87 11.34
N LEU A 42 -26.55 -13.76 11.89
CA LEU A 42 -27.00 -12.55 12.60
C LEU A 42 -26.13 -12.26 13.83
N ASP A 43 -25.83 -13.27 14.66
CA ASP A 43 -24.96 -13.10 15.82
C ASP A 43 -23.53 -12.65 15.40
N SER A 44 -23.03 -13.14 14.26
CA SER A 44 -21.75 -12.72 13.69
C SER A 44 -21.79 -11.29 13.12
N GLU A 45 -22.89 -10.89 12.49
CA GLU A 45 -23.10 -9.53 11.98
C GLU A 45 -23.16 -8.53 13.13
N GLU A 46 -23.93 -8.84 14.20
CA GLU A 46 -24.00 -8.01 15.40
C GLU A 46 -22.65 -7.90 16.14
N GLY A 47 -21.83 -8.97 16.10
CA GLY A 47 -20.45 -8.95 16.60
C GLY A 47 -19.57 -8.00 15.79
N ARG A 48 -19.62 -8.10 14.46
CA ARG A 48 -18.87 -7.24 13.54
C ARG A 48 -19.29 -5.77 13.67
N GLU A 49 -20.58 -5.48 13.83
CA GLU A 49 -21.09 -4.12 14.04
C GLU A 49 -20.58 -3.51 15.36
N ARG A 50 -20.48 -4.31 16.43
CA ARG A 50 -19.89 -3.86 17.70
C ARG A 50 -18.40 -3.52 17.54
N GLU A 51 -17.63 -4.39 16.88
CA GLU A 51 -16.21 -4.14 16.61
C GLU A 51 -15.99 -2.88 15.76
N VAL A 52 -16.84 -2.65 14.75
CA VAL A 52 -16.80 -1.42 13.93
C VAL A 52 -17.07 -0.19 14.79
N ARG A 53 -18.11 -0.22 15.63
CA ARG A 53 -18.45 0.90 16.52
C ARG A 53 -17.32 1.20 17.52
N GLU A 54 -16.69 0.18 18.09
CA GLU A 54 -15.52 0.36 18.96
C GLU A 54 -14.28 0.89 18.22
N ALA A 55 -14.12 0.55 16.94
CA ALA A 55 -13.07 1.12 16.10
C ALA A 55 -13.33 2.60 15.79
N GLU A 56 -14.58 2.97 15.47
CA GLU A 56 -15.01 4.36 15.24
C GLU A 56 -14.82 5.22 16.51
N ASP A 57 -15.18 4.71 17.68
CA ASP A 57 -14.96 5.39 18.96
C ASP A 57 -13.47 5.59 19.27
N ARG A 58 -12.60 4.66 18.87
CA ARG A 58 -11.15 4.80 19.01
C ARG A 58 -10.58 5.82 18.04
N ALA A 59 -11.07 5.84 16.80
CA ALA A 59 -10.66 6.79 15.78
C ALA A 59 -11.02 8.23 16.18
N THR A 60 -12.26 8.46 16.58
CA THR A 60 -12.72 9.80 17.04
C THR A 60 -11.94 10.29 18.27
N LYS A 61 -11.61 9.40 19.22
CA LYS A 61 -10.74 9.74 20.36
C LYS A 61 -9.32 10.12 19.91
N ALA A 62 -8.77 9.46 18.90
CA ALA A 62 -7.45 9.79 18.36
C ALA A 62 -7.47 11.13 17.60
N GLU A 63 -8.51 11.37 16.80
CA GLU A 63 -8.73 12.64 16.10
C GLU A 63 -8.82 13.81 17.06
N ASN A 64 -9.61 13.67 18.14
CA ASN A 64 -9.74 14.71 19.17
C ASN A 64 -8.41 14.99 19.88
N LYS A 65 -7.58 13.95 20.14
CA LYS A 65 -6.24 14.15 20.71
C LYS A 65 -5.34 14.91 19.75
N LEU A 66 -5.36 14.57 18.47
CA LEU A 66 -4.56 15.27 17.46
C LEU A 66 -5.01 16.75 17.34
N ALA A 67 -6.32 17.00 17.33
CA ALA A 67 -6.86 18.36 17.33
C ALA A 67 -6.39 19.17 18.55
N SER A 68 -6.47 18.60 19.76
CA SER A 68 -5.97 19.28 20.97
C SER A 68 -4.45 19.54 20.94
N ALA A 69 -3.67 18.64 20.34
CA ALA A 69 -2.22 18.82 20.21
C ALA A 69 -1.90 19.94 19.22
N LEU A 70 -2.63 20.03 18.10
CA LEU A 70 -2.50 21.11 17.13
C LEU A 70 -2.86 22.48 17.73
N GLU A 71 -3.93 22.55 18.53
CA GLU A 71 -4.29 23.77 19.25
C GLU A 71 -3.20 24.21 20.25
N SER A 72 -2.62 23.25 20.99
CA SER A 72 -1.51 23.53 21.92
C SER A 72 -0.28 24.05 21.17
N MET A 73 0.11 23.42 20.06
CA MET A 73 1.24 23.87 19.23
C MET A 73 0.99 25.26 18.63
N ALA A 74 -0.24 25.56 18.21
CA ALA A 74 -0.61 26.87 17.69
C ALA A 74 -0.52 27.96 18.79
N ALA A 75 -0.94 27.66 20.02
CA ALA A 75 -0.81 28.56 21.16
C ALA A 75 0.65 28.83 21.53
N GLU A 76 1.50 27.78 21.56
CA GLU A 76 2.94 27.93 21.79
C GLU A 76 3.59 28.80 20.70
N LYS A 77 3.27 28.55 19.42
CA LYS A 77 3.77 29.37 18.30
C LYS A 77 3.39 30.85 18.46
N LEU A 78 2.17 31.14 18.92
CA LEU A 78 1.72 32.51 19.16
C LEU A 78 2.48 33.16 20.33
N SER A 79 2.79 32.40 21.40
CA SER A 79 3.63 32.87 22.51
C SER A 79 5.02 33.25 22.02
N TYR A 80 5.68 32.36 21.26
CA TYR A 80 6.99 32.64 20.69
C TYR A 80 6.99 33.85 19.74
N GLN A 81 5.93 34.02 18.94
CA GLN A 81 5.79 35.19 18.09
C GLN A 81 5.66 36.48 18.90
N LYS A 82 4.93 36.44 20.01
CA LYS A 82 4.78 37.59 20.91
C LYS A 82 6.10 37.94 21.59
N GLU A 83 6.80 36.94 22.14
CA GLU A 83 8.13 37.11 22.75
C GLU A 83 9.14 37.69 21.75
N TYR A 84 9.12 37.23 20.49
CA TYR A 84 9.97 37.77 19.43
C TYR A 84 9.65 39.25 19.14
N MET A 85 8.37 39.62 19.07
CA MET A 85 7.95 41.02 18.88
C MET A 85 8.34 41.92 20.05
N GLU A 86 8.19 41.43 21.30
CA GLU A 86 8.62 42.16 22.50
C GLU A 86 10.13 42.39 22.49
N LEU A 87 10.93 41.39 22.11
CA LEU A 87 12.39 41.51 22.01
C LEU A 87 12.83 42.49 20.91
N LEU A 88 12.14 42.49 19.76
CA LEU A 88 12.39 43.47 18.70
C LEU A 88 12.10 44.90 19.17
N GLN A 89 10.99 45.09 19.89
CA GLN A 89 10.62 46.41 20.40
C GLN A 89 11.61 46.91 21.46
N GLU A 90 12.10 46.03 22.34
CA GLU A 90 13.17 46.38 23.28
C GLU A 90 14.49 46.77 22.59
N LEU A 91 14.81 46.15 21.44
CA LEU A 91 15.98 46.51 20.66
C LEU A 91 15.80 47.87 19.98
N GLU A 92 14.63 48.15 19.43
CA GLU A 92 14.29 49.46 18.86
C GLU A 92 14.34 50.57 19.92
N ASP A 93 13.77 50.34 21.10
CA ASP A 93 13.79 51.31 22.21
C ASP A 93 15.22 51.57 22.70
N ARG A 94 16.05 50.51 22.82
CA ARG A 94 17.48 50.66 23.16
C ARG A 94 18.22 51.45 22.10
N GLN A 95 17.94 51.23 20.82
CA GLN A 95 18.55 51.97 19.72
C GLN A 95 18.13 53.45 19.76
N GLN A 96 16.86 53.75 20.03
CA GLN A 96 16.36 55.11 20.17
C GLN A 96 16.97 55.83 21.39
N GLN A 97 17.08 55.14 22.53
CA GLN A 97 17.73 55.68 23.73
C GLN A 97 19.21 55.98 23.48
N GLN A 98 19.94 55.06 22.84
CA GLN A 98 21.34 55.31 22.46
C GLN A 98 21.46 56.51 21.51
N GLN A 99 20.52 56.68 20.58
CA GLN A 99 20.52 57.80 19.66
C GLN A 99 20.19 59.13 20.35
N GLN A 100 19.25 59.15 21.29
CA GLN A 100 18.93 60.32 22.12
C GLN A 100 20.07 60.67 23.08
N GLN A 101 20.76 59.69 23.67
CA GLN A 101 21.94 59.92 24.50
C GLN A 101 23.10 60.51 23.68
N ARG A 102 23.33 60.04 22.44
CA ARG A 102 24.32 60.67 21.54
C ARG A 102 23.96 62.12 21.24
N ILE A 103 22.70 62.41 20.92
CA ILE A 103 22.23 63.77 20.65
C ILE A 103 22.33 64.66 21.91
N GLY A 104 22.02 64.11 23.09
CA GLY A 104 22.15 64.80 24.38
C GLY A 104 23.60 65.15 24.72
N MET A 105 24.52 64.18 24.58
CA MET A 105 25.96 64.41 24.77
C MET A 105 26.52 65.41 23.75
N GLU A 106 26.05 65.40 22.50
CA GLU A 106 26.42 66.40 21.49
C GLU A 106 25.91 67.82 21.83
N ILE A 107 24.76 67.94 22.50
CA ILE A 107 24.22 69.24 22.94
C ILE A 107 24.91 69.74 24.21
N GLU A 108 25.26 68.85 25.15
CA GLU A 108 26.03 69.19 26.36
C GLU A 108 27.47 69.60 26.02
N SER A 109 28.14 68.86 25.12
CA SER A 109 29.45 69.24 24.57
C SER A 109 29.42 70.62 23.88
N LYS A 110 28.36 70.93 23.11
CA LYS A 110 28.21 72.25 22.47
C LYS A 110 27.84 73.39 23.43
N LYS A 111 27.32 73.09 24.62
CA LYS A 111 27.06 74.08 25.67
C LYS A 111 28.31 74.41 26.48
N GLU A 112 29.19 73.44 26.71
CA GLU A 112 30.48 73.67 27.38
C GLU A 112 31.48 74.40 26.47
N ASP A 113 31.42 74.21 25.14
CA ASP A 113 32.28 74.90 24.17
C ASP A 113 31.94 76.39 23.93
N CYS A 114 30.90 76.94 24.55
CA CYS A 114 30.56 78.38 24.45
C CYS A 114 31.20 79.28 25.52
N LEU A 115 31.99 78.75 26.46
CA LEU A 115 32.68 79.55 27.48
C LEU A 115 34.07 78.99 27.85
N ARG A 116 35.02 79.00 26.91
CA ARG A 116 36.43 79.36 27.18
C ARG A 116 37.30 79.27 25.93
N GLU A 117 37.92 80.39 25.58
CA GLU A 117 39.01 80.44 24.63
C GLU A 117 40.29 79.77 25.18
N GLY A 118 40.76 78.74 24.46
CA GLY A 118 42.16 78.43 24.15
C GLY A 118 42.94 77.47 25.08
N PRO A 119 44.03 76.82 24.60
CA PRO A 119 44.52 76.66 23.22
C PRO A 119 44.80 75.19 22.78
N VAL A 120 44.41 74.91 21.54
CA VAL A 120 45.07 74.08 20.50
C VAL A 120 46.27 73.21 20.94
N ASN A 121 46.04 71.92 21.22
CA ASN A 121 46.89 70.82 20.76
C ASN A 121 46.32 69.40 21.00
N GLU A 122 45.33 69.22 21.89
CA GLU A 122 44.73 67.89 22.18
C GLU A 122 43.67 67.48 21.14
N ALA A 123 42.94 68.45 20.57
CA ALA A 123 41.91 68.18 19.56
C ALA A 123 42.43 67.53 18.27
N SER A 124 43.73 67.64 17.96
CA SER A 124 44.31 67.01 16.76
C SER A 124 44.56 65.52 16.94
N GLU A 125 44.92 65.07 18.14
CA GLU A 125 45.15 63.64 18.43
C GLU A 125 43.82 62.90 18.62
N GLU A 126 42.85 63.53 19.29
CA GLU A 126 41.49 62.98 19.44
C GLU A 126 40.76 62.90 18.08
N LEU A 127 40.90 63.92 17.21
CA LEU A 127 40.33 63.87 15.87
C LEU A 127 40.99 62.80 14.99
N ALA A 128 42.30 62.55 15.16
CA ALA A 128 42.99 61.46 14.47
C ALA A 128 42.52 60.09 14.97
N GLN A 129 42.29 59.95 16.28
CA GLN A 129 41.81 58.71 16.88
C GLN A 129 40.35 58.41 16.52
N VAL A 130 39.48 59.44 16.49
CA VAL A 130 38.10 59.32 16.02
C VAL A 130 38.04 58.99 14.53
N LYS A 131 38.90 59.61 13.69
CA LYS A 131 39.00 59.23 12.28
C LYS A 131 39.42 57.76 12.10
N TRP A 132 40.39 57.30 12.89
CA TRP A 132 40.83 55.89 12.83
C TRP A 132 39.72 54.92 13.27
N LEU A 133 39.01 55.22 14.35
CA LEU A 133 37.89 54.41 14.82
C LEU A 133 36.72 54.40 13.82
N LEU A 134 36.41 55.53 13.20
CA LEU A 134 35.39 55.63 12.15
C LEU A 134 35.77 54.79 10.92
N GLN A 135 37.03 54.85 10.50
CA GLN A 135 37.54 54.05 9.38
C GLN A 135 37.42 52.54 9.68
N LYS A 136 37.73 52.14 10.93
CA LYS A 136 37.63 50.75 11.38
C LYS A 136 36.18 50.27 11.45
N GLU A 137 35.26 51.10 11.92
CA GLU A 137 33.83 50.79 11.96
C GLU A 137 33.25 50.65 10.55
N ILE A 138 33.67 51.50 9.60
CA ILE A 138 33.28 51.39 8.19
C ILE A 138 33.73 50.04 7.60
N GLN A 139 34.99 49.64 7.83
CA GLN A 139 35.49 48.35 7.34
C GLN A 139 34.75 47.15 7.95
N ILE A 140 34.40 47.21 9.23
CA ILE A 140 33.62 46.14 9.87
C ILE A 140 32.22 46.05 9.26
N ARG A 141 31.60 47.20 8.94
CA ARG A 141 30.30 47.22 8.26
C ARG A 141 30.38 46.71 6.83
N GLU A 142 31.40 47.09 6.07
CA GLU A 142 31.62 46.57 4.72
C GLU A 142 31.81 45.04 4.75
N CYS A 143 32.62 44.49 5.66
CA CYS A 143 32.73 43.03 5.82
C CYS A 143 31.41 42.37 6.24
N ALA A 144 30.65 42.97 7.16
CA ALA A 144 29.36 42.42 7.58
C ALA A 144 28.31 42.49 6.46
N GLU A 145 28.37 43.51 5.61
CA GLU A 145 27.47 43.69 4.47
C GLU A 145 27.84 42.74 3.31
N GLU A 146 29.13 42.46 3.12
CA GLU A 146 29.62 41.40 2.24
C GLU A 146 29.21 40.00 2.73
N GLU A 147 29.31 39.71 4.03
CA GLU A 147 28.81 38.47 4.63
C GLU A 147 27.28 38.35 4.51
N LEU A 148 26.53 39.43 4.74
CA LEU A 148 25.08 39.45 4.56
C LEU A 148 24.69 39.24 3.08
N ASN A 149 25.45 39.82 2.14
CA ASN A 149 25.23 39.61 0.71
C ASN A 149 25.61 38.20 0.27
N SER A 150 26.66 37.61 0.85
CA SER A 150 27.04 36.21 0.64
C SER A 150 25.97 35.25 1.18
N LEU A 151 25.46 35.50 2.40
CA LEU A 151 24.36 34.74 3.00
C LEU A 151 23.05 34.91 2.22
N LYS A 152 22.76 36.11 1.70
CA LYS A 152 21.64 36.33 0.79
C LYS A 152 21.80 35.56 -0.52
N GLN A 153 22.99 35.55 -1.13
CA GLN A 153 23.26 34.75 -2.33
C GLN A 153 23.17 33.24 -2.06
N GLN A 154 23.56 32.78 -0.88
CA GLN A 154 23.41 31.38 -0.44
C GLN A 154 21.97 31.01 -0.06
N ASN A 155 21.09 31.97 0.28
CA ASN A 155 19.68 31.72 0.61
C ASN A 155 18.71 31.89 -0.58
N ILE A 156 19.14 32.46 -1.71
CA ILE A 156 18.34 32.51 -2.95
C ILE A 156 17.89 31.11 -3.46
N PRO A 157 18.63 30.00 -3.28
CA PRO A 157 18.13 28.66 -3.64
C PRO A 157 16.95 28.19 -2.79
N ASN A 158 16.84 28.64 -1.53
CA ASN A 158 15.82 28.16 -0.60
C ASN A 158 14.48 28.92 -0.73
N CYS A 159 14.47 30.18 -1.17
CA CYS A 159 13.22 30.89 -1.45
C CYS A 159 12.48 30.37 -2.70
N SER A 160 13.18 29.80 -3.70
CA SER A 160 12.50 29.20 -4.86
C SER A 160 11.84 27.86 -4.53
N ALA A 161 12.39 27.10 -3.58
CA ALA A 161 11.81 25.82 -3.16
C ALA A 161 10.49 26.02 -2.40
N GLU A 162 10.44 26.96 -1.45
CA GLU A 162 9.20 27.26 -0.70
C GLU A 162 8.09 27.84 -1.57
N MET A 163 8.39 28.61 -2.63
CA MET A 163 7.37 29.13 -3.55
C MET A 163 6.82 28.05 -4.49
N VAL A 164 7.66 27.09 -4.91
CA VAL A 164 7.23 25.93 -5.73
C VAL A 164 6.42 24.96 -4.89
N GLU A 165 6.86 24.67 -3.66
CA GLU A 165 6.19 23.77 -2.72
C GLU A 165 4.84 24.36 -2.27
N ASN A 166 4.76 25.67 -1.99
CA ASN A 166 3.47 26.35 -1.74
C ASN A 166 2.57 26.41 -2.99
N GLY A 167 3.14 26.52 -4.20
CA GLY A 167 2.40 26.47 -5.46
C GLY A 167 1.81 25.09 -5.76
N GLU A 168 2.56 24.03 -5.43
CA GLU A 168 2.11 22.64 -5.55
C GLU A 168 1.06 22.29 -4.50
N ILE A 169 1.24 22.73 -3.25
CA ILE A 169 0.23 22.59 -2.19
C ILE A 169 -1.07 23.30 -2.57
N LEU A 170 -1.00 24.49 -3.16
CA LEU A 170 -2.18 25.23 -3.62
C LEU A 170 -2.89 24.52 -4.79
N LYS A 171 -2.11 23.96 -5.74
CA LYS A 171 -2.65 23.16 -6.86
C LYS A 171 -3.32 21.87 -6.35
N LEU A 172 -2.66 21.15 -5.44
CA LEU A 172 -3.19 19.94 -4.82
C LEU A 172 -4.45 20.24 -4.00
N GLY A 173 -4.48 21.34 -3.25
CA GLY A 173 -5.68 21.79 -2.53
C GLY A 173 -6.85 22.10 -3.46
N LYS A 174 -6.59 22.70 -4.63
CA LYS A 174 -7.62 22.97 -5.63
C LYS A 174 -8.14 21.70 -6.29
N MET A 175 -7.25 20.77 -6.65
CA MET A 175 -7.63 19.46 -7.20
C MET A 175 -8.45 18.64 -6.20
N LEU A 176 -8.03 18.61 -4.93
CA LEU A 176 -8.78 17.93 -3.87
C LEU A 176 -10.18 18.55 -3.69
N GLY A 177 -10.29 19.89 -3.76
CA GLY A 177 -11.58 20.58 -3.70
C GLY A 177 -12.50 20.27 -4.89
N ASP A 178 -11.95 20.10 -6.08
CA ASP A 178 -12.72 19.73 -7.28
C ASP A 178 -13.14 18.24 -7.22
N GLU A 179 -12.28 17.36 -6.71
CA GLU A 179 -12.59 15.95 -6.50
C GLU A 179 -13.69 15.74 -5.44
N VAL A 180 -13.68 16.53 -4.36
CA VAL A 180 -14.74 16.52 -3.34
C VAL A 180 -16.08 16.95 -3.93
N LYS A 181 -16.10 17.97 -4.80
CA LYS A 181 -17.33 18.38 -5.51
C LYS A 181 -17.82 17.31 -6.48
N GLN A 182 -16.91 16.64 -7.18
CA GLN A 182 -17.26 15.57 -8.11
C GLN A 182 -17.80 14.34 -7.38
N ARG A 183 -17.19 13.98 -6.25
CA ARG A 183 -17.69 12.94 -5.35
C ARG A 183 -19.09 13.25 -4.81
N SER A 184 -19.34 14.49 -4.39
CA SER A 184 -20.69 14.91 -3.95
C SER A 184 -21.73 14.75 -5.06
N LYS A 185 -21.41 15.11 -6.31
CA LYS A 185 -22.32 14.92 -7.45
C LYS A 185 -22.62 13.45 -7.72
N LEU A 186 -21.59 12.61 -7.70
CA LEU A 186 -21.74 11.16 -7.89
C LEU A 186 -22.55 10.53 -6.75
N GLU A 187 -22.36 10.97 -5.51
CA GLU A 187 -23.16 10.52 -4.37
C GLU A 187 -24.64 10.88 -4.51
N ASP A 188 -24.96 12.07 -5.05
CA ASP A 188 -26.34 12.48 -5.32
C ASP A 188 -26.94 11.74 -6.52
N GLU A 189 -26.16 11.45 -7.57
CA GLU A 189 -26.58 10.57 -8.66
C GLU A 189 -26.86 9.14 -8.18
N ILE A 190 -26.01 8.58 -7.32
CA ILE A 190 -26.23 7.26 -6.70
C ILE A 190 -27.52 7.26 -5.87
N LYS A 191 -27.79 8.32 -5.10
CA LYS A 191 -29.06 8.44 -4.36
C LYS A 191 -30.26 8.50 -5.31
N SER A 192 -30.17 9.25 -6.40
CA SER A 192 -31.22 9.34 -7.42
C SER A 192 -31.48 7.99 -8.09
N LEU A 193 -30.42 7.28 -8.50
CA LEU A 193 -30.51 5.95 -9.10
C LEU A 193 -31.08 4.91 -8.13
N LYS A 194 -30.69 4.97 -6.84
CA LYS A 194 -31.29 4.12 -5.80
C LYS A 194 -32.79 4.41 -5.63
N HIS A 195 -33.20 5.67 -5.68
CA HIS A 195 -34.61 6.05 -5.62
C HIS A 195 -35.40 5.53 -6.83
N GLN A 196 -34.85 5.66 -8.03
CA GLN A 196 -35.46 5.11 -9.26
C GLN A 196 -35.56 3.58 -9.22
N LEU A 197 -34.53 2.89 -8.71
CA LEU A 197 -34.56 1.44 -8.56
C LEU A 197 -35.62 0.99 -7.55
N LEU A 198 -35.76 1.71 -6.44
CA LEU A 198 -36.81 1.47 -5.45
C LEU A 198 -38.20 1.67 -6.06
N GLN A 199 -38.40 2.73 -6.85
CA GLN A 199 -39.66 2.99 -7.53
C GLN A 199 -40.00 1.90 -8.55
N LEU A 200 -39.04 1.46 -9.36
CA LEU A 200 -39.23 0.33 -10.28
C LEU A 200 -39.50 -0.98 -9.55
N SER A 201 -38.87 -1.21 -8.40
CA SER A 201 -39.14 -2.39 -7.58
C SER A 201 -40.56 -2.35 -6.98
N PHE A 202 -41.04 -1.18 -6.59
CA PHE A 202 -42.40 -0.97 -6.10
C PHE A 202 -43.43 -1.19 -7.20
N GLU A 203 -43.20 -0.65 -8.41
CA GLU A 203 -44.05 -0.87 -9.58
C GLU A 203 -44.05 -2.35 -10.03
N ALA A 204 -42.91 -3.04 -9.93
CA ALA A 204 -42.81 -4.48 -10.19
C ALA A 204 -43.59 -5.32 -9.15
N ASP A 205 -43.60 -4.91 -7.88
CA ASP A 205 -44.32 -5.59 -6.81
C ASP A 205 -45.83 -5.31 -6.88
N GLU A 206 -46.23 -4.10 -7.27
CA GLU A 206 -47.62 -3.71 -7.55
C GLU A 206 -48.19 -4.52 -8.73
N THR A 207 -47.43 -4.63 -9.82
CA THR A 207 -47.83 -5.45 -10.99
C THR A 207 -47.90 -6.94 -10.66
N ARG A 208 -47.05 -7.45 -9.75
CA ARG A 208 -47.13 -8.82 -9.24
C ARG A 208 -48.39 -9.05 -8.41
N ARG A 209 -48.77 -8.11 -7.55
CA ARG A 209 -50.01 -8.18 -6.73
C ARG A 209 -51.28 -8.08 -7.56
N VAL A 210 -51.26 -7.35 -8.68
CA VAL A 210 -52.38 -7.27 -9.63
C VAL A 210 -52.56 -8.61 -10.37
N LEU A 211 -51.46 -9.28 -10.74
CA LEU A 211 -51.50 -10.60 -11.38
C LEU A 211 -51.99 -11.69 -10.41
N ASP A 212 -51.61 -11.63 -9.13
CA ASP A 212 -52.08 -12.57 -8.11
C ASP A 212 -53.57 -12.40 -7.77
N ARG A 213 -54.14 -11.18 -7.89
CA ARG A 213 -55.60 -10.97 -7.76
C ARG A 213 -56.41 -11.40 -8.99
N GLY A 214 -55.77 -11.64 -10.14
CA GLY A 214 -56.44 -12.04 -11.39
C GLY A 214 -56.75 -13.54 -11.49
N SER A 215 -56.19 -14.38 -10.63
CA SER A 215 -56.38 -15.85 -10.67
C SER A 215 -57.46 -16.33 -9.71
N SER A 216 -58.67 -15.80 -9.84
CA SER A 216 -59.89 -16.46 -9.35
C SER A 216 -61.15 -15.92 -10.02
N GLY A 217 -61.53 -16.57 -11.13
CA GLY A 217 -62.95 -16.76 -11.47
C GLY A 217 -63.53 -15.98 -12.66
N ARG A 218 -63.81 -16.76 -13.72
CA ARG A 218 -64.93 -16.69 -14.70
C ARG A 218 -64.83 -15.75 -15.91
N ASN A 219 -64.78 -16.40 -17.09
CA ASN A 219 -65.72 -16.35 -18.23
C ASN A 219 -66.59 -15.06 -18.32
N SER A 220 -66.74 -14.34 -19.43
CA SER A 220 -66.81 -14.72 -20.84
C SER A 220 -66.93 -13.47 -21.73
N ALA A 221 -66.60 -13.66 -23.02
CA ALA A 221 -67.16 -13.03 -24.22
C ALA A 221 -66.57 -11.70 -24.78
N GLY A 222 -65.98 -11.82 -25.98
CA GLY A 222 -66.02 -10.93 -27.17
C GLY A 222 -65.41 -9.53 -27.05
N SER A 223 -64.64 -8.98 -27.99
CA SER A 223 -64.40 -9.27 -29.41
C SER A 223 -63.18 -8.47 -29.92
N ASP A 224 -62.42 -9.09 -30.82
CA ASP A 224 -61.73 -8.56 -32.01
C ASP A 224 -60.78 -7.34 -31.94
N THR A 225 -59.49 -7.58 -32.17
CA THR A 225 -58.76 -7.16 -33.40
C THR A 225 -57.31 -7.71 -33.41
N PRO A 226 -56.67 -7.87 -34.58
CA PRO A 226 -55.70 -8.95 -34.81
C PRO A 226 -54.27 -8.47 -35.05
N ILE A 227 -53.25 -9.01 -34.37
CA ILE A 227 -51.85 -8.92 -34.84
C ILE A 227 -51.09 -10.22 -34.53
N ASN A 228 -50.93 -11.03 -35.59
CA ASN A 228 -49.68 -11.65 -36.02
C ASN A 228 -48.70 -12.10 -34.92
N THR A 229 -48.71 -13.39 -34.58
CA THR A 229 -47.59 -13.99 -33.83
C THR A 229 -47.36 -15.44 -34.25
N LEU A 230 -46.68 -15.63 -35.39
CA LEU A 230 -45.99 -16.89 -35.69
C LEU A 230 -44.77 -16.62 -36.56
N LYS A 231 -43.67 -16.15 -35.94
CA LYS A 231 -42.26 -16.33 -36.36
C LYS A 231 -41.30 -15.60 -35.41
N THR A 232 -41.13 -16.08 -34.19
CA THR A 232 -39.99 -15.66 -33.36
C THR A 232 -39.51 -16.79 -32.44
N LEU A 233 -39.20 -17.95 -33.02
CA LEU A 233 -38.58 -19.08 -32.31
C LEU A 233 -37.20 -19.48 -32.84
N GLN A 234 -36.46 -18.57 -33.50
CA GLN A 234 -35.10 -18.90 -33.99
C GLN A 234 -34.04 -17.79 -33.87
N VAL A 235 -34.18 -16.76 -33.04
CA VAL A 235 -33.16 -15.67 -32.93
C VAL A 235 -32.55 -15.50 -31.53
N ARG A 236 -33.02 -16.20 -30.49
CA ARG A 236 -32.56 -15.92 -29.12
C ARG A 236 -31.24 -16.55 -28.68
N ASP A 237 -30.70 -17.53 -29.41
CA ASP A 237 -29.44 -18.19 -29.02
C ASP A 237 -28.19 -17.65 -29.74
N SER A 238 -28.32 -16.82 -30.78
CA SER A 238 -27.16 -16.22 -31.46
C SER A 238 -26.72 -14.86 -30.89
N ALA A 239 -27.64 -14.12 -30.26
CA ALA A 239 -27.36 -12.77 -29.76
C ALA A 239 -26.57 -12.75 -28.43
N ASN A 240 -26.70 -13.81 -27.60
CA ASN A 240 -25.96 -13.89 -26.33
C ASN A 240 -24.50 -14.29 -26.54
N GLY A 241 -24.23 -15.16 -27.52
CA GLY A 241 -22.88 -15.46 -28.00
C GLY A 241 -22.23 -14.24 -28.64
N GLN A 242 -22.93 -13.53 -29.54
CA GLN A 242 -22.39 -12.33 -30.18
C GLN A 242 -22.17 -11.16 -29.21
N LYS A 243 -23.02 -10.93 -28.20
CA LYS A 243 -22.76 -9.90 -27.17
C LYS A 243 -21.54 -10.22 -26.31
N ALA A 244 -21.33 -11.49 -25.93
CA ALA A 244 -20.12 -11.91 -25.22
C ALA A 244 -18.87 -11.82 -26.11
N THR A 245 -18.99 -12.15 -27.40
CA THR A 245 -17.89 -11.99 -28.37
C THR A 245 -17.59 -10.52 -28.65
N ILE A 246 -18.59 -9.66 -28.77
CA ILE A 246 -18.43 -8.22 -29.00
C ILE A 246 -17.89 -7.52 -27.74
N ALA A 247 -18.33 -7.87 -26.53
CA ALA A 247 -17.75 -7.37 -25.29
C ALA A 247 -16.29 -7.83 -25.13
N LYS A 248 -15.98 -9.10 -25.43
CA LYS A 248 -14.58 -9.58 -25.52
C LYS A 248 -13.79 -8.84 -26.58
N LEU A 249 -14.36 -8.57 -27.75
CA LEU A 249 -13.70 -7.85 -28.83
C LEU A 249 -13.47 -6.38 -28.47
N PHE A 250 -14.41 -5.71 -27.78
CA PHE A 250 -14.24 -4.34 -27.30
C PHE A 250 -13.26 -4.24 -26.13
N GLU A 251 -13.27 -5.20 -25.21
CA GLU A 251 -12.24 -5.32 -24.16
C GLU A 251 -10.86 -5.57 -24.78
N GLN A 252 -10.75 -6.49 -25.75
CA GLN A 252 -9.49 -6.81 -26.43
C GLN A 252 -9.00 -5.68 -27.33
N VAL A 253 -9.89 -5.02 -28.09
CA VAL A 253 -9.55 -3.86 -28.93
C VAL A 253 -9.18 -2.66 -28.06
N GLY A 254 -9.90 -2.45 -26.94
CA GLY A 254 -9.58 -1.42 -25.96
C GLY A 254 -8.22 -1.65 -25.32
N LEU A 255 -7.94 -2.87 -24.88
CA LEU A 255 -6.65 -3.26 -24.31
C LEU A 255 -5.51 -3.12 -25.32
N GLN A 256 -5.67 -3.64 -26.55
CA GLN A 256 -4.67 -3.49 -27.61
C GLN A 256 -4.38 -2.02 -27.91
N LYS A 257 -5.41 -1.16 -27.90
CA LYS A 257 -5.22 0.28 -28.09
C LYS A 257 -4.45 0.89 -26.92
N ILE A 258 -4.77 0.54 -25.69
CA ILE A 258 -4.03 1.01 -24.49
C ILE A 258 -2.57 0.56 -24.56
N LEU A 259 -2.31 -0.71 -24.94
CA LEU A 259 -0.95 -1.22 -25.09
C LEU A 259 -0.16 -0.47 -26.17
N SER A 260 -0.80 -0.11 -27.29
CA SER A 260 -0.15 0.72 -28.32
C SER A 260 0.24 2.13 -27.82
N LEU A 261 -0.46 2.66 -26.80
CA LEU A 261 -0.12 3.96 -26.21
C LEU A 261 1.13 3.88 -25.31
N LEU A 262 1.56 2.69 -24.88
CA LEU A 262 2.84 2.51 -24.17
C LEU A 262 4.05 2.85 -25.05
N GLU A 263 3.88 2.82 -26.37
CA GLU A 263 4.91 3.15 -27.37
C GLU A 263 4.78 4.59 -27.91
N SER A 264 3.88 5.40 -27.34
CA SER A 264 3.71 6.81 -27.72
C SER A 264 5.01 7.60 -27.54
N ASP A 265 5.31 8.54 -28.43
CA ASP A 265 6.45 9.45 -28.27
C ASP A 265 6.26 10.42 -27.10
N ASP A 266 5.00 10.76 -26.79
CA ASP A 266 4.62 11.61 -25.66
C ASP A 266 4.75 10.85 -24.33
N VAL A 267 5.64 11.36 -23.45
CA VAL A 267 5.93 10.81 -22.12
C VAL A 267 4.67 10.79 -21.25
N ASP A 268 3.86 11.85 -21.26
CA ASP A 268 2.66 11.94 -20.44
C ASP A 268 1.64 10.88 -20.87
N VAL A 269 1.48 10.68 -22.18
CA VAL A 269 0.63 9.60 -22.71
C VAL A 269 1.13 8.24 -22.24
N ARG A 270 2.44 7.97 -22.31
CA ARG A 270 3.01 6.70 -21.81
C ARG A 270 2.79 6.51 -20.32
N VAL A 271 2.96 7.57 -19.51
CA VAL A 271 2.73 7.54 -18.05
C VAL A 271 1.27 7.19 -17.74
N HIS A 272 0.30 7.79 -18.44
CA HIS A 272 -1.11 7.48 -18.22
C HIS A 272 -1.45 6.07 -18.72
N ALA A 273 -0.92 5.66 -19.88
CA ALA A 273 -1.13 4.33 -20.42
C ALA A 273 -0.62 3.24 -19.47
N VAL A 274 0.61 3.38 -18.94
CA VAL A 274 1.17 2.39 -18.00
C VAL A 274 0.40 2.35 -16.68
N LYS A 275 -0.11 3.49 -16.19
CA LYS A 275 -1.00 3.54 -15.00
C LYS A 275 -2.31 2.80 -15.23
N VAL A 276 -2.92 2.97 -16.41
CA VAL A 276 -4.14 2.23 -16.77
C VAL A 276 -3.86 0.73 -16.81
N VAL A 277 -2.76 0.30 -17.44
CA VAL A 277 -2.37 -1.12 -17.48
C VAL A 277 -2.10 -1.66 -16.07
N ALA A 278 -1.42 -0.92 -15.21
CA ALA A 278 -1.15 -1.33 -13.83
C ALA A 278 -2.44 -1.52 -13.02
N ASN A 279 -3.40 -0.61 -13.17
CA ASN A 279 -4.71 -0.70 -12.52
C ASN A 279 -5.51 -1.89 -13.06
N LEU A 280 -5.50 -2.12 -14.38
CA LEU A 280 -6.16 -3.30 -14.96
C LEU A 280 -5.53 -4.60 -14.49
N ALA A 281 -4.20 -4.66 -14.34
CA ALA A 281 -3.48 -5.83 -13.86
C ALA A 281 -3.75 -6.17 -12.39
N ALA A 282 -4.22 -5.21 -11.59
CA ALA A 282 -4.62 -5.45 -10.20
C ALA A 282 -5.81 -6.41 -10.09
N GLU A 283 -6.64 -6.49 -11.14
CA GLU A 283 -7.78 -7.40 -11.21
C GLU A 283 -7.34 -8.77 -11.76
N GLU A 284 -7.51 -9.84 -10.97
CA GLU A 284 -7.10 -11.21 -11.32
C GLU A 284 -7.63 -11.66 -12.70
N ALA A 285 -8.89 -11.36 -13.00
CA ALA A 285 -9.54 -11.73 -14.25
C ALA A 285 -8.93 -11.08 -15.52
N ASN A 286 -8.11 -10.05 -15.35
CA ASN A 286 -7.44 -9.35 -16.45
C ASN A 286 -5.98 -9.78 -16.64
N GLN A 287 -5.36 -10.39 -15.63
CA GLN A 287 -3.92 -10.65 -15.63
C GLN A 287 -3.50 -11.52 -16.82
N GLU A 288 -4.17 -12.64 -17.05
CA GLU A 288 -3.89 -13.51 -18.21
C GLU A 288 -4.19 -12.81 -19.54
N LYS A 289 -5.33 -12.11 -19.64
CA LYS A 289 -5.71 -11.35 -20.85
C LYS A 289 -4.66 -10.30 -21.23
N ILE A 290 -4.08 -9.60 -20.25
CA ILE A 290 -3.02 -8.61 -20.46
C ILE A 290 -1.77 -9.27 -21.02
N VAL A 291 -1.39 -10.43 -20.48
CA VAL A 291 -0.22 -11.18 -20.97
C VAL A 291 -0.47 -11.73 -22.37
N GLU A 292 -1.63 -12.32 -22.64
CA GLU A 292 -2.05 -12.80 -23.98
C GLU A 292 -2.06 -11.67 -25.01
N ALA A 293 -2.43 -10.46 -24.61
CA ALA A 293 -2.42 -9.28 -25.46
C ALA A 293 -1.02 -8.71 -25.73
N GLY A 294 0.04 -9.26 -25.13
CA GLY A 294 1.43 -8.78 -25.27
C GLY A 294 1.83 -7.73 -24.23
N GLY A 295 0.97 -7.42 -23.25
CA GLY A 295 1.21 -6.36 -22.27
C GLY A 295 2.44 -6.61 -21.39
N LEU A 296 2.74 -7.87 -21.04
CA LEU A 296 3.97 -8.20 -20.31
C LEU A 296 5.22 -7.77 -21.08
N HIS A 297 5.27 -8.04 -22.39
CA HIS A 297 6.39 -7.67 -23.23
C HIS A 297 6.60 -6.16 -23.26
N SER A 298 5.51 -5.39 -23.45
CA SER A 298 5.54 -3.93 -23.41
C SER A 298 6.02 -3.39 -22.06
N LEU A 299 5.55 -3.96 -20.94
CA LEU A 299 5.98 -3.56 -19.60
C LEU A 299 7.48 -3.84 -19.35
N LEU A 300 7.98 -4.99 -19.79
CA LEU A 300 9.41 -5.31 -19.71
C LEU A 300 10.26 -4.41 -20.60
N MET A 301 9.75 -4.01 -21.77
CA MET A 301 10.40 -3.02 -22.63
C MET A 301 10.46 -1.64 -21.96
N LEU A 302 9.40 -1.21 -21.28
CA LEU A 302 9.41 0.04 -20.51
C LEU A 302 10.45 0.01 -19.38
N LEU A 303 10.57 -1.08 -18.62
CA LEU A 303 11.67 -1.26 -17.66
C LEU A 303 13.05 -1.25 -18.34
N ARG A 304 13.12 -1.69 -19.60
CA ARG A 304 14.38 -1.79 -20.33
C ARG A 304 14.89 -0.43 -20.81
N SER A 305 14.02 0.39 -21.37
CA SER A 305 14.41 1.57 -22.17
C SER A 305 13.91 2.90 -21.64
N SER A 306 12.98 2.93 -20.68
CA SER A 306 12.46 4.21 -20.16
C SER A 306 13.46 4.85 -19.20
N GLU A 307 13.79 6.12 -19.44
CA GLU A 307 14.55 6.96 -18.52
C GLU A 307 13.66 7.58 -17.42
N ASP A 308 12.34 7.66 -17.67
CA ASP A 308 11.37 8.19 -16.71
C ASP A 308 11.12 7.21 -15.54
N GLU A 309 11.42 7.69 -14.33
CA GLU A 309 11.30 6.91 -13.10
C GLU A 309 9.84 6.56 -12.75
N THR A 310 8.88 7.43 -13.07
CA THR A 310 7.45 7.13 -12.86
C THR A 310 7.00 5.99 -13.76
N ILE A 311 7.43 5.96 -15.02
CA ILE A 311 7.14 4.85 -15.93
C ILE A 311 7.75 3.56 -15.40
N ARG A 312 9.04 3.56 -15.01
CA ARG A 312 9.70 2.36 -14.46
C ARG A 312 8.99 1.83 -13.21
N ARG A 313 8.68 2.73 -12.28
CA ARG A 313 7.94 2.42 -11.04
C ARG A 313 6.59 1.77 -11.32
N VAL A 314 5.77 2.38 -12.17
CA VAL A 314 4.43 1.90 -12.47
C VAL A 314 4.47 0.60 -13.29
N ALA A 315 5.44 0.47 -14.20
CA ALA A 315 5.68 -0.78 -14.93
C ALA A 315 6.07 -1.93 -14.00
N ALA A 316 6.98 -1.69 -13.05
CA ALA A 316 7.34 -2.67 -12.02
C ALA A 316 6.13 -3.05 -11.15
N GLY A 317 5.27 -2.08 -10.81
CA GLY A 317 4.02 -2.34 -10.09
C GLY A 317 3.04 -3.19 -10.90
N ALA A 318 2.87 -2.92 -12.19
CA ALA A 318 2.05 -3.74 -13.08
C ALA A 318 2.59 -5.18 -13.18
N ILE A 319 3.91 -5.35 -13.32
CA ILE A 319 4.56 -6.66 -13.33
C ILE A 319 4.37 -7.38 -11.99
N ALA A 320 4.42 -6.67 -10.86
CA ALA A 320 4.14 -7.25 -9.56
C ALA A 320 2.71 -7.80 -9.48
N ASN A 321 1.72 -7.08 -10.02
CA ASN A 321 0.34 -7.55 -10.08
C ASN A 321 0.22 -8.78 -11.00
N LEU A 322 0.81 -8.74 -12.20
CA LEU A 322 0.81 -9.89 -13.12
C LEU A 322 1.48 -11.13 -12.51
N ALA A 323 2.52 -10.94 -11.70
CA ALA A 323 3.23 -12.01 -11.00
C ALA A 323 2.41 -12.67 -9.87
N MET A 324 1.20 -12.21 -9.56
CA MET A 324 0.31 -12.92 -8.62
C MET A 324 -0.27 -14.21 -9.22
N ASN A 325 -0.38 -14.29 -10.56
CA ASN A 325 -0.83 -15.49 -11.27
C ASN A 325 0.36 -16.41 -11.61
N GLU A 326 0.29 -17.69 -11.23
CA GLU A 326 1.38 -18.66 -11.42
C GLU A 326 1.78 -18.86 -12.89
N THR A 327 0.82 -18.91 -13.81
CA THR A 327 1.06 -19.05 -15.26
C THR A 327 1.89 -17.88 -15.79
N ASN A 328 1.58 -16.67 -15.32
CA ASN A 328 2.31 -15.46 -15.72
C ASN A 328 3.72 -15.43 -15.14
N GLN A 329 3.96 -15.99 -13.96
CA GLN A 329 5.30 -16.04 -13.36
C GLN A 329 6.30 -16.79 -14.24
N GLU A 330 5.90 -17.93 -14.82
CA GLU A 330 6.75 -18.67 -15.76
C GLU A 330 7.08 -17.82 -16.99
N LEU A 331 6.10 -17.09 -17.54
CA LEU A 331 6.31 -16.19 -18.68
C LEU A 331 7.23 -15.02 -18.34
N ILE A 332 7.05 -14.37 -17.18
CA ILE A 332 7.93 -13.31 -16.66
C ILE A 332 9.38 -13.81 -16.61
N MET A 333 9.60 -15.02 -16.08
CA MET A 333 10.93 -15.63 -16.01
C MET A 333 11.49 -15.95 -17.40
N THR A 334 10.69 -16.46 -18.34
CA THR A 334 11.18 -16.77 -19.70
C THR A 334 11.58 -15.53 -20.49
N GLN A 335 10.97 -14.36 -20.21
CA GLN A 335 11.29 -13.10 -20.87
C GLN A 335 12.39 -12.28 -20.16
N GLY A 336 13.10 -12.88 -19.20
CA GLY A 336 14.20 -12.23 -18.47
C GLY A 336 13.73 -11.16 -17.48
N GLY A 337 12.54 -11.33 -16.91
CA GLY A 337 11.93 -10.39 -15.99
C GLY A 337 12.76 -10.15 -14.73
N ILE A 338 13.40 -11.18 -14.16
CA ILE A 338 14.25 -11.01 -12.96
C ILE A 338 15.49 -10.18 -13.30
N SER A 339 16.15 -10.43 -14.43
CA SER A 339 17.30 -9.62 -14.83
C SER A 339 16.95 -8.14 -15.01
N LEU A 340 15.79 -7.84 -15.61
CA LEU A 340 15.31 -6.46 -15.77
C LEU A 340 14.93 -5.82 -14.43
N LEU A 341 14.17 -6.52 -13.59
CA LEU A 341 13.81 -6.04 -12.25
C LEU A 341 15.06 -5.80 -11.39
N SER A 342 16.03 -6.71 -11.43
CA SER A 342 17.30 -6.57 -10.68
C SER A 342 18.08 -5.35 -11.14
N ARG A 343 18.18 -5.13 -12.46
CA ARG A 343 18.83 -3.93 -13.00
C ARG A 343 18.10 -2.65 -12.59
N THR A 344 16.76 -2.64 -12.63
CA THR A 344 15.97 -1.50 -12.16
C THR A 344 16.19 -1.25 -10.66
N ALA A 345 16.33 -2.29 -9.83
CA ALA A 345 16.67 -2.13 -8.41
C ALA A 345 18.07 -1.54 -8.18
N ASP A 346 19.03 -1.82 -9.07
CA ASP A 346 20.37 -1.26 -8.99
C ASP A 346 20.46 0.20 -9.43
N GLU A 347 19.64 0.60 -10.40
CA GLU A 347 19.59 1.95 -10.95
C GLU A 347 18.67 2.90 -10.16
N ALA A 348 17.65 2.38 -9.47
CA ALA A 348 16.66 3.19 -8.79
C ALA A 348 17.13 3.71 -7.42
N GLU A 349 16.94 5.01 -7.19
CA GLU A 349 17.12 5.66 -5.89
C GLU A 349 15.80 5.82 -5.13
N ASP A 350 14.67 5.89 -5.84
CA ASP A 350 13.34 6.09 -5.26
C ASP A 350 12.88 4.84 -4.49
N PRO A 351 12.64 4.95 -3.15
CA PRO A 351 12.15 3.83 -2.35
C PRO A 351 10.82 3.26 -2.87
N GLN A 352 9.98 4.09 -3.49
CA GLN A 352 8.70 3.64 -4.03
C GLN A 352 8.89 2.72 -5.24
N THR A 353 9.85 3.00 -6.12
CA THR A 353 10.26 2.10 -7.21
C THR A 353 10.83 0.80 -6.68
N LEU A 354 11.76 0.88 -5.72
CA LEU A 354 12.35 -0.29 -5.08
C LEU A 354 11.27 -1.16 -4.42
N ARG A 355 10.25 -0.55 -3.81
CA ARG A 355 9.11 -1.29 -3.22
C ARG A 355 8.34 -2.08 -4.27
N MET A 356 8.08 -1.49 -5.45
CA MET A 356 7.37 -2.19 -6.54
C MET A 356 8.23 -3.35 -7.09
N VAL A 357 9.53 -3.11 -7.29
CA VAL A 357 10.47 -4.13 -7.77
C VAL A 357 10.59 -5.29 -6.76
N ALA A 358 10.80 -4.99 -5.47
CA ALA A 358 10.82 -5.98 -4.41
C ALA A 358 9.49 -6.76 -4.33
N GLY A 359 8.37 -6.07 -4.54
CA GLY A 359 7.04 -6.69 -4.61
C GLY A 359 6.92 -7.71 -5.73
N ALA A 360 7.41 -7.39 -6.93
CA ALA A 360 7.41 -8.30 -8.07
C ALA A 360 8.30 -9.53 -7.82
N ILE A 361 9.54 -9.32 -7.36
CA ILE A 361 10.47 -10.41 -7.06
C ILE A 361 9.91 -11.29 -5.93
N ALA A 362 9.31 -10.70 -4.89
CA ALA A 362 8.71 -11.45 -3.79
C ALA A 362 7.53 -12.35 -4.20
N ASN A 363 6.74 -11.93 -5.19
CA ASN A 363 5.69 -12.78 -5.77
C ASN A 363 6.31 -13.96 -6.53
N LEU A 364 7.37 -13.71 -7.32
CA LEU A 364 8.09 -14.75 -8.07
C LEU A 364 8.81 -15.75 -7.14
N CYS A 365 9.31 -15.31 -5.97
CA CYS A 365 9.89 -16.18 -4.95
C CYS A 365 8.90 -17.23 -4.39
N GLY A 366 7.59 -17.02 -4.56
CA GLY A 366 6.54 -17.94 -4.10
C GLY A 366 6.32 -19.16 -4.99
N ASN A 367 7.09 -19.32 -6.08
CA ASN A 367 6.96 -20.42 -7.02
C ASN A 367 8.09 -21.44 -6.89
N ASP A 368 7.74 -22.65 -6.46
CA ASP A 368 8.69 -23.74 -6.20
C ASP A 368 9.47 -24.14 -7.47
N LYS A 369 8.89 -23.98 -8.67
CA LYS A 369 9.52 -24.37 -9.95
C LYS A 369 10.58 -23.36 -10.41
N LEU A 370 10.50 -22.11 -9.96
CA LEU A 370 11.30 -21.00 -10.50
C LEU A 370 12.56 -20.69 -9.68
N GLN A 371 12.76 -21.35 -8.53
CA GLN A 371 13.80 -21.00 -7.56
C GLN A 371 15.22 -20.92 -8.12
N LEU A 372 15.65 -21.95 -8.86
CA LEU A 372 17.02 -21.99 -9.42
C LEU A 372 17.20 -20.88 -10.44
N LYS A 373 16.25 -20.72 -11.36
CA LYS A 373 16.31 -19.69 -12.38
C LYS A 373 16.25 -18.27 -11.77
N LEU A 374 15.42 -18.07 -10.75
CA LEU A 374 15.33 -16.80 -10.01
C LEU A 374 16.66 -16.46 -9.34
N ARG A 375 17.33 -17.44 -8.74
CA ARG A 375 18.68 -17.27 -8.18
C ARG A 375 19.69 -16.92 -9.27
N ASP A 376 19.75 -17.70 -10.35
CA ASP A 376 20.72 -17.56 -11.43
C ASP A 376 20.62 -16.20 -12.12
N GLU A 377 19.39 -15.70 -12.31
CA GLU A 377 19.12 -14.36 -12.86
C GLU A 377 19.36 -13.21 -11.85
N GLY A 378 19.75 -13.52 -10.60
CA GLY A 378 20.14 -12.54 -9.60
C GLY A 378 19.05 -12.05 -8.66
N GLY A 379 17.88 -12.69 -8.63
CA GLY A 379 16.73 -12.23 -7.82
C GLY A 379 17.02 -12.15 -6.32
N ILE A 380 17.73 -13.12 -5.74
CA ILE A 380 18.13 -13.09 -4.32
C ILE A 380 19.10 -11.93 -4.06
N ARG A 381 20.09 -11.75 -4.95
CA ARG A 381 21.06 -10.64 -4.86
C ARG A 381 20.39 -9.28 -4.95
N ALA A 382 19.38 -9.13 -5.82
CA ALA A 382 18.60 -7.89 -5.93
C ALA A 382 17.82 -7.60 -4.64
N LEU A 383 17.15 -8.60 -4.05
CA LEU A 383 16.47 -8.43 -2.77
C LEU A 383 17.43 -7.96 -1.66
N LEU A 384 18.61 -8.56 -1.56
CA LEU A 384 19.64 -8.14 -0.61
C LEU A 384 20.22 -6.76 -0.94
N GLY A 385 20.40 -6.46 -2.23
CA GLY A 385 20.89 -5.17 -2.70
C GLY A 385 19.99 -4.02 -2.27
N MET A 386 18.66 -4.21 -2.32
CA MET A 386 17.67 -3.21 -1.91
C MET A 386 17.63 -2.93 -0.40
N VAL A 387 18.21 -3.80 0.44
CA VAL A 387 18.30 -3.56 1.89
C VAL A 387 18.97 -2.22 2.20
N ARG A 388 19.93 -1.80 1.38
CA ARG A 388 20.71 -0.56 1.57
C ARG A 388 19.87 0.71 1.63
N CYS A 389 18.65 0.71 1.08
CA CYS A 389 17.78 1.89 1.11
C CYS A 389 17.20 2.17 2.50
N GLY A 390 17.15 1.19 3.40
CA GLY A 390 16.63 1.34 4.76
C GLY A 390 15.13 1.65 4.88
N HIS A 391 14.40 1.77 3.76
CA HIS A 391 12.99 2.16 3.79
C HIS A 391 12.10 1.00 4.29
N PRO A 392 11.28 1.19 5.35
CA PRO A 392 10.53 0.10 5.98
C PRO A 392 9.66 -0.70 5.02
N ASP A 393 8.97 -0.04 4.09
CA ASP A 393 8.12 -0.74 3.12
C ASP A 393 8.91 -1.61 2.14
N VAL A 394 10.10 -1.18 1.74
CA VAL A 394 10.98 -1.94 0.85
C VAL A 394 11.50 -3.16 1.60
N LEU A 395 11.98 -2.96 2.83
CA LEU A 395 12.44 -4.04 3.70
C LEU A 395 11.33 -5.07 4.00
N ALA A 396 10.08 -4.62 4.13
CA ALA A 396 8.94 -5.52 4.31
C ALA A 396 8.71 -6.41 3.07
N GLN A 397 8.85 -5.85 1.86
CA GLN A 397 8.78 -6.64 0.62
C GLN A 397 9.97 -7.59 0.45
N VAL A 398 11.17 -7.15 0.82
CA VAL A 398 12.38 -7.99 0.85
C VAL A 398 12.20 -9.16 1.80
N ALA A 399 11.74 -8.89 3.03
CA ALA A 399 11.44 -9.93 4.02
C ALA A 399 10.37 -10.90 3.49
N ARG A 400 9.31 -10.39 2.86
CA ARG A 400 8.25 -11.21 2.23
C ARG A 400 8.83 -12.14 1.16
N GLY A 401 9.70 -11.63 0.29
CA GLY A 401 10.34 -12.43 -0.76
C GLY A 401 11.22 -13.54 -0.19
N ILE A 402 12.05 -13.22 0.82
CA ILE A 402 12.90 -14.20 1.51
C ILE A 402 12.04 -15.27 2.21
N ALA A 403 10.95 -14.88 2.87
CA ALA A 403 10.04 -15.81 3.53
C ALA A 403 9.33 -16.75 2.54
N ASN A 404 8.87 -16.21 1.41
CA ASN A 404 8.27 -16.99 0.33
C ASN A 404 9.27 -18.00 -0.22
N PHE A 405 10.50 -17.55 -0.53
CA PHE A 405 11.54 -18.43 -1.05
C PHE A 405 11.88 -19.55 -0.06
N ALA A 406 12.08 -19.24 1.22
CA ALA A 406 12.37 -20.21 2.28
C ALA A 406 11.24 -21.24 2.42
N LYS A 407 9.98 -20.79 2.40
CA LYS A 407 8.80 -21.66 2.44
C LYS A 407 8.78 -22.62 1.25
N CYS A 408 9.02 -22.11 0.05
CA CYS A 408 9.09 -22.90 -1.17
C CYS A 408 10.21 -23.95 -1.13
N GLU A 409 11.40 -23.58 -0.62
CA GLU A 409 12.52 -24.52 -0.45
C GLU A 409 12.18 -25.64 0.54
N SER A 410 11.53 -25.29 1.66
CA SER A 410 11.09 -26.25 2.67
C SER A 410 10.06 -27.24 2.11
N ARG A 411 9.10 -26.75 1.30
CA ARG A 411 8.10 -27.62 0.63
C ARG A 411 8.76 -28.58 -0.36
N ALA A 412 9.66 -28.07 -1.21
CA ALA A 412 10.39 -28.89 -2.18
C ALA A 412 11.25 -29.96 -1.50
N SER A 413 11.85 -29.63 -0.35
CA SER A 413 12.58 -30.59 0.48
C SER A 413 11.70 -31.67 1.09
N THR A 414 10.56 -31.28 1.67
CA THR A 414 9.61 -32.21 2.28
C THR A 414 9.06 -33.20 1.25
N GLN A 415 8.95 -32.79 -0.02
CA GLN A 415 8.55 -33.63 -1.15
C GLN A 415 9.70 -34.47 -1.74
N GLY A 416 10.92 -34.37 -1.20
CA GLY A 416 12.10 -35.07 -1.69
C GLY A 416 12.65 -34.55 -3.02
N MET A 417 12.14 -33.42 -3.52
CA MET A 417 12.60 -32.82 -4.78
C MET A 417 13.90 -32.03 -4.63
N LYS A 418 14.21 -31.58 -3.40
CA LYS A 418 15.42 -30.81 -3.09
C LYS A 418 16.14 -31.39 -1.89
N THR A 419 17.41 -31.76 -2.06
CA THR A 419 18.26 -32.35 -1.03
C THR A 419 19.57 -31.60 -0.98
N GLY A 420 19.54 -30.38 -0.43
CA GLY A 420 20.71 -29.52 -0.42
C GLY A 420 20.57 -28.36 0.54
N ARG A 421 21.70 -27.70 0.80
CA ARG A 421 21.76 -26.44 1.54
C ARG A 421 20.85 -25.41 0.87
N SER A 422 20.19 -24.58 1.68
CA SER A 422 19.31 -23.52 1.16
C SER A 422 20.09 -22.52 0.30
N LEU A 423 19.50 -22.16 -0.85
CA LEU A 423 20.07 -21.18 -1.77
C LEU A 423 20.14 -19.78 -1.13
N LEU A 424 19.23 -19.47 -0.21
CA LEU A 424 19.27 -18.22 0.56
C LEU A 424 20.54 -18.15 1.44
N ILE A 425 20.93 -19.28 2.03
CA ILE A 425 22.15 -19.35 2.85
C ILE A 425 23.40 -19.34 1.95
N ASP A 426 23.36 -19.97 0.76
CA ASP A 426 24.44 -19.88 -0.23
C ASP A 426 24.70 -18.45 -0.69
N ASP A 427 23.64 -17.67 -0.90
CA ASP A 427 23.74 -16.28 -1.36
C ASP A 427 23.93 -15.27 -0.20
N GLY A 428 24.21 -15.74 1.03
CA GLY A 428 24.58 -14.87 2.14
C GLY A 428 23.41 -14.11 2.79
N THR A 429 22.18 -14.63 2.67
CA THR A 429 20.98 -13.97 3.22
C THR A 429 20.86 -14.14 4.74
N LEU A 430 21.47 -15.19 5.30
CA LEU A 430 21.29 -15.59 6.70
C LEU A 430 21.64 -14.48 7.73
N PRO A 431 22.76 -13.74 7.62
CA PRO A 431 23.07 -12.68 8.58
C PRO A 431 21.98 -11.61 8.65
N TRP A 432 21.42 -11.22 7.50
CA TRP A 432 20.35 -10.23 7.43
C TRP A 432 19.04 -10.75 8.03
N ILE A 433 18.71 -12.03 7.78
CA ILE A 433 17.58 -12.71 8.42
C ILE A 433 17.74 -12.67 9.95
N VAL A 434 18.89 -13.08 10.49
CA VAL A 434 19.09 -13.14 11.95
C VAL A 434 19.01 -11.73 12.56
N GLN A 435 19.63 -10.74 11.92
CA GLN A 435 19.57 -9.34 12.38
C GLN A 435 18.14 -8.78 12.44
N ASN A 436 17.25 -9.22 11.55
CA ASN A 436 15.88 -8.72 11.46
C ASN A 436 14.84 -9.65 12.12
N ALA A 437 15.27 -10.72 12.78
CA ALA A 437 14.37 -11.68 13.41
C ALA A 437 13.53 -11.05 14.52
N ASN A 438 14.07 -10.06 15.23
CA ASN A 438 13.38 -9.27 16.25
C ASN A 438 13.18 -7.80 15.83
N ASN A 439 12.91 -7.55 14.54
CA ASN A 439 12.70 -6.20 14.03
C ASN A 439 11.45 -5.55 14.68
N GLU A 440 11.48 -4.24 14.96
CA GLU A 440 10.36 -3.52 15.57
C GLU A 440 9.13 -3.47 14.66
N ALA A 441 9.34 -3.34 13.35
CA ALA A 441 8.29 -3.33 12.35
C ALA A 441 7.66 -4.72 12.23
N SER A 442 6.40 -4.82 12.66
CA SER A 442 5.61 -6.06 12.66
C SER A 442 5.61 -6.81 11.31
N PRO A 443 5.48 -6.12 10.14
CA PRO A 443 5.52 -6.80 8.85
C PRO A 443 6.85 -7.48 8.55
N ILE A 444 7.98 -6.80 8.82
CA ILE A 444 9.33 -7.35 8.61
C ILE A 444 9.53 -8.53 9.54
N ARG A 445 9.33 -8.32 10.85
CA ARG A 445 9.51 -9.34 11.89
C ARG A 445 8.76 -10.63 11.54
N ARG A 446 7.45 -10.53 11.23
CA ARG A 446 6.62 -11.69 10.88
C ARG A 446 7.19 -12.52 9.73
N HIS A 447 7.63 -11.85 8.66
CA HIS A 447 8.18 -12.56 7.49
C HIS A 447 9.51 -13.22 7.81
N ILE A 448 10.38 -12.54 8.57
CA ILE A 448 11.68 -13.09 8.96
C ILE A 448 11.56 -14.26 9.94
N GLU A 449 10.66 -14.17 10.92
CA GLU A 449 10.38 -15.28 11.83
C GLU A 449 9.89 -16.52 11.06
N LEU A 450 9.02 -16.32 10.06
CA LEU A 450 8.55 -17.39 9.18
C LEU A 450 9.68 -17.97 8.31
N ALA A 451 10.56 -17.11 7.77
CA ALA A 451 11.71 -17.52 6.97
C ALA A 451 12.67 -18.40 7.80
N LEU A 452 13.01 -17.97 9.02
CA LEU A 452 13.84 -18.74 9.94
C LEU A 452 13.25 -20.11 10.24
N CYS A 453 11.96 -20.17 10.54
CA CYS A 453 11.28 -21.43 10.80
C CYS A 453 11.38 -22.39 9.61
N HIS A 454 11.11 -21.91 8.38
CA HIS A 454 11.19 -22.75 7.19
C HIS A 454 12.61 -23.19 6.84
N LEU A 455 13.61 -22.32 7.01
CA LEU A 455 15.01 -22.69 6.84
C LEU A 455 15.43 -23.77 7.84
N ALA A 456 14.96 -23.67 9.09
CA ALA A 456 15.28 -24.58 10.19
C ALA A 456 14.62 -25.95 10.06
N GLN A 457 13.50 -26.06 9.32
CA GLN A 457 12.86 -27.36 9.05
C GLN A 457 13.77 -28.32 8.29
N HIS A 458 14.74 -27.80 7.55
CA HIS A 458 15.66 -28.62 6.77
C HIS A 458 16.93 -28.89 7.59
N GLU A 459 17.11 -30.14 8.05
CA GLU A 459 18.20 -30.54 8.96
C GLU A 459 19.61 -30.14 8.44
N ILE A 460 19.81 -30.14 7.12
CA ILE A 460 21.09 -29.76 6.50
C ILE A 460 21.49 -28.32 6.81
N ASN A 461 20.53 -27.42 7.03
CA ASN A 461 20.77 -26.02 7.35
C ASN A 461 21.08 -25.80 8.84
N ALA A 462 20.85 -26.80 9.71
CA ALA A 462 20.90 -26.61 11.16
C ALA A 462 22.27 -26.12 11.65
N LYS A 463 23.37 -26.63 11.08
CA LYS A 463 24.73 -26.19 11.43
C LYS A 463 25.00 -24.74 11.03
N ASP A 464 24.59 -24.34 9.83
CA ASP A 464 24.71 -22.96 9.35
C ASP A 464 23.88 -22.01 10.22
N LEU A 465 22.66 -22.40 10.58
CA LEU A 465 21.76 -21.64 11.44
C LEU A 465 22.34 -21.45 12.85
N ILE A 466 22.93 -22.50 13.43
CA ILE A 466 23.63 -22.40 14.72
C ILE A 466 24.82 -21.45 14.60
N ALA A 467 25.69 -21.66 13.61
CA ALA A 467 26.88 -20.83 13.40
C ALA A 467 26.55 -19.36 13.11
N GLY A 468 25.43 -19.10 12.43
CA GLY A 468 24.92 -17.76 12.12
C GLY A 468 24.15 -17.08 13.26
N GLY A 469 24.03 -17.72 14.43
CA GLY A 469 23.32 -17.15 15.59
C GLY A 469 21.79 -17.27 15.55
N ALA A 470 21.22 -17.96 14.57
CA ALA A 470 19.78 -18.11 14.40
C ALA A 470 19.13 -18.96 15.52
N LEU A 471 19.89 -19.81 16.22
CA LEU A 471 19.35 -20.67 17.28
C LEU A 471 18.69 -19.86 18.41
N LEU A 472 19.30 -18.75 18.82
CA LEU A 472 18.75 -17.90 19.88
C LEU A 472 17.43 -17.26 19.45
N GLU A 473 17.37 -16.78 18.20
CA GLU A 473 16.15 -16.22 17.63
C GLU A 473 15.06 -17.28 17.47
N LEU A 474 15.39 -18.51 17.06
CA LEU A 474 14.41 -19.60 17.00
C LEU A 474 13.81 -19.92 18.37
N VAL A 475 14.63 -19.91 19.44
CA VAL A 475 14.14 -20.10 20.82
C VAL A 475 13.26 -18.92 21.27
N ARG A 476 13.64 -17.68 20.94
CA ARG A 476 12.80 -16.50 21.19
C ARG A 476 11.46 -16.64 20.48
N ILE A 477 11.47 -17.01 19.19
CA ILE A 477 10.25 -17.19 18.38
C ILE A 477 9.36 -18.28 18.99
N SER A 478 9.91 -19.40 19.47
CA SER A 478 9.12 -20.48 20.08
C SER A 478 8.41 -20.09 21.39
N ARG A 479 8.81 -18.98 22.02
CA ARG A 479 8.27 -18.49 23.29
C ARG A 479 7.43 -17.25 23.13
N ASP A 480 7.96 -16.25 22.43
CA ASP A 480 7.51 -14.87 22.48
C ASP A 480 6.82 -14.42 21.19
N CYS A 481 6.85 -15.22 20.12
CA CYS A 481 6.19 -14.85 18.87
C CYS A 481 4.68 -14.71 19.08
N SER A 482 4.12 -13.57 18.66
CA SER A 482 2.69 -13.26 18.80
C SER A 482 1.79 -14.17 17.96
N ARG A 483 2.31 -14.69 16.85
CA ARG A 483 1.58 -15.58 15.95
C ARG A 483 1.77 -17.04 16.36
N GLU A 484 0.67 -17.67 16.78
CA GLU A 484 0.68 -19.04 17.29
C GLU A 484 1.14 -20.09 16.27
N ASP A 485 0.80 -19.92 14.99
CA ASP A 485 1.25 -20.79 13.91
C ASP A 485 2.78 -20.78 13.78
N ILE A 486 3.40 -19.60 13.82
CA ILE A 486 4.86 -19.45 13.75
C ILE A 486 5.53 -19.96 15.03
N ARG A 487 5.00 -19.61 16.19
CA ARG A 487 5.50 -20.06 17.50
C ARG A 487 5.54 -21.59 17.59
N ASN A 488 4.44 -22.24 17.21
CA ASN A 488 4.33 -23.70 17.20
C ASN A 488 5.26 -24.33 16.16
N LEU A 489 5.45 -23.69 15.00
CA LEU A 489 6.38 -24.15 13.97
C LEU A 489 7.84 -24.13 14.47
N ALA A 490 8.26 -23.02 15.11
CA ALA A 490 9.58 -22.91 15.72
C ALA A 490 9.80 -23.98 16.80
N TYR A 491 8.84 -24.11 17.73
CA TYR A 491 8.92 -25.12 18.80
C TYR A 491 9.07 -26.54 18.24
N ARG A 492 8.20 -26.92 17.29
CA ARG A 492 8.26 -28.25 16.67
C ARG A 492 9.60 -28.50 15.98
N THR A 493 10.12 -27.51 15.27
CA THR A 493 11.39 -27.61 14.54
C THR A 493 12.58 -27.81 15.49
N LEU A 494 12.63 -27.07 16.60
CA LEU A 494 13.67 -27.21 17.61
C LEU A 494 13.62 -28.57 18.32
N VAL A 495 12.42 -29.09 18.57
CA VAL A 495 12.23 -30.40 19.21
C VAL A 495 12.43 -31.55 18.23
N SER A 496 12.13 -31.40 16.95
CA SER A 496 12.31 -32.49 15.97
C SER A 496 13.75 -32.67 15.50
N SER A 497 14.56 -31.60 15.52
CA SER A 497 15.94 -31.65 15.02
C SER A 497 16.92 -32.13 16.08
N PRO A 498 17.62 -33.27 15.88
CA PRO A 498 18.64 -33.75 16.81
C PRO A 498 19.83 -32.79 16.92
N ILE A 499 20.18 -32.05 15.86
CA ILE A 499 21.26 -31.07 15.87
C ILE A 499 20.90 -29.90 16.81
N PHE A 500 19.70 -29.32 16.65
CA PHE A 500 19.28 -28.23 17.53
C PHE A 500 19.15 -28.68 18.99
N GLN A 501 18.56 -29.85 19.25
CA GLN A 501 18.47 -30.37 20.62
C GLN A 501 19.84 -30.55 21.30
N THR A 502 20.83 -31.04 20.55
CA THR A 502 22.17 -31.25 21.08
C THR A 502 22.83 -29.92 21.47
N GLU A 503 22.66 -28.90 20.62
CA GLU A 503 23.20 -27.58 20.89
C GLU A 503 22.46 -26.85 22.03
N LEU A 504 21.14 -27.00 22.12
CA LEU A 504 20.33 -26.46 23.23
C LEU A 504 20.76 -27.06 24.58
N ARG A 505 21.01 -28.38 24.63
CA ARG A 505 21.56 -29.04 25.83
C ARG A 505 22.94 -28.50 26.19
N ARG A 506 23.81 -28.26 25.20
CA ARG A 506 25.14 -27.65 25.39
C ARG A 506 25.04 -26.26 26.01
N LEU A 507 24.04 -25.48 25.60
CA LEU A 507 23.80 -24.10 26.06
C LEU A 507 22.91 -24.02 27.32
N HIS A 508 22.42 -25.14 27.85
CA HIS A 508 21.47 -25.20 28.96
C HIS A 508 20.19 -24.38 28.74
N MET A 509 19.70 -24.35 27.50
CA MET A 509 18.49 -23.64 27.11
C MET A 509 17.32 -24.63 26.94
N ALA A 510 16.13 -24.22 27.40
CA ALA A 510 14.88 -24.90 27.08
C ALA A 510 14.15 -24.17 25.94
N CYS A 511 13.25 -24.84 25.24
CA CYS A 511 12.33 -24.21 24.27
C CYS A 511 11.05 -23.80 24.97
#